data_AF-A0A957FNI8-F1
#
_entry.id   AF-A0A957FNI8-F1
#
_cell.length_a   1.000
_cell.length_b   1.000
_cell.length_c   1.000
_cell.angle_alpha   90.00
_cell.angle_beta   90.00
_cell.angle_gamma   90.00
#
_symmetry.space_group_name_H-M   'P 1'
#
loop_
_entity.id
_entity.type
_entity.pdbx_description
1 polymer ?
#
loop_
_entity_poly.entity_id
_entity_poly.type
_entity_poly.pdbx_seq_one_letter_code
_entity_poly.pdbx_strand_id
1 'polypeptide(L)'
;PHYQTLSGANVLAVEMECAPLFLLGSLRRVRTGAILAVDGNVLDEGENMNTYDPRAQMMHDAVAVGIGVALTAVANLHAQFPVS
;
A
#
# COMPACT_ATOMS: atom_id res chain seq x y z
N PRO A 1 11.55 -1.26 -14.43
CA PRO A 1 11.57 0.17 -14.01
C PRO A 1 12.98 0.57 -13.56
N HIS A 2 13.38 1.85 -13.66
CA HIS A 2 14.68 2.31 -13.14
C HIS A 2 14.59 2.58 -11.62
N TYR A 3 14.51 1.52 -10.81
CA TYR A 3 14.26 1.61 -9.36
C TYR A 3 15.28 2.47 -8.60
N GLN A 4 16.56 2.47 -9.02
CA GLN A 4 17.59 3.33 -8.43
C GLN A 4 17.31 4.83 -8.65
N THR A 5 16.83 5.21 -9.85
CA THR A 5 16.45 6.59 -10.15
C THR A 5 15.24 7.02 -9.32
N LEU A 6 14.25 6.14 -9.16
CA LEU A 6 13.05 6.41 -8.36
C LEU A 6 13.39 6.54 -6.87
N SER A 7 14.25 5.66 -6.35
CA SER A 7 14.77 5.75 -4.98
C SER A 7 15.52 7.06 -4.75
N GLY A 8 16.40 7.47 -5.69
CA GLY A 8 17.07 8.77 -5.65
C GLY A 8 16.13 9.99 -5.71
N ALA A 9 14.89 9.79 -6.17
CA ALA A 9 13.83 10.79 -6.18
C ALA A 9 12.90 10.73 -4.94
N ASN A 10 13.28 9.97 -3.89
CA ASN A 10 12.50 9.74 -2.67
C ASN A 10 11.18 8.98 -2.88
N VAL A 11 11.07 8.16 -3.92
CA VAL A 11 9.98 7.19 -4.04
C VAL A 11 10.20 6.08 -3.01
N LEU A 12 9.28 5.95 -2.06
CA LEU A 12 9.43 5.07 -0.89
C LEU A 12 9.07 3.61 -1.18
N ALA A 13 8.08 3.37 -2.04
CA ALA A 13 7.53 2.05 -2.28
C ALA A 13 7.11 1.89 -3.75
N VAL A 14 7.06 0.64 -4.19
CA VAL A 14 6.57 0.24 -5.51
C VAL A 14 5.37 -0.67 -5.31
N GLU A 15 4.30 -0.36 -6.02
CA GLU A 15 3.01 -1.05 -6.03
C GLU A 15 2.33 -0.76 -7.38
N MET A 16 1.16 -1.33 -7.68
CA MET A 16 0.59 -1.30 -9.03
C MET A 16 -0.81 -0.67 -9.11
N GLU A 17 -1.42 -0.29 -7.98
CA GLU A 17 -2.85 0.01 -7.88
C GLU A 17 -3.18 1.42 -7.34
N CYS A 18 -2.30 2.05 -6.55
CA CYS A 18 -2.58 3.30 -5.86
C CYS A 18 -2.63 4.47 -6.83
N ALA A 19 -1.69 4.55 -7.78
CA ALA A 19 -1.70 5.61 -8.79
C ALA A 19 -3.03 5.67 -9.57
N PRO A 20 -3.54 4.58 -10.17
CA PRO A 20 -4.84 4.61 -10.84
C PRO A 20 -6.01 4.82 -9.87
N LEU A 21 -5.96 4.27 -8.64
CA LEU A 21 -6.99 4.49 -7.62
C LEU A 21 -7.13 5.98 -7.26
N PHE A 22 -6.01 6.66 -7.00
CA PHE A 22 -6.00 8.07 -6.61
C PHE A 22 -6.42 8.99 -7.76
N LEU A 23 -5.99 8.65 -8.99
CA LEU A 23 -6.45 9.35 -10.18
C LEU A 23 -7.98 9.24 -10.33
N LEU A 24 -8.53 8.04 -10.21
CA LEU A 24 -9.97 7.82 -10.29
C LEU A 24 -10.73 8.52 -9.16
N GLY A 25 -10.22 8.48 -7.93
CA GLY A 25 -10.77 9.20 -6.78
C GLY A 25 -10.89 10.70 -7.05
N SER A 26 -9.80 11.31 -7.56
CA SER A 26 -9.79 12.71 -7.97
C SER A 26 -10.84 13.02 -9.04
N LEU A 27 -10.91 12.21 -10.10
CA LEU A 27 -11.88 12.39 -11.19
C LEU A 27 -13.33 12.25 -10.74
N ARG A 28 -13.60 11.37 -9.76
CA ARG A 28 -14.94 11.10 -9.23
C ARG A 28 -15.31 11.93 -8.00
N ARG A 29 -14.40 12.81 -7.54
CA ARG A 29 -14.54 13.58 -6.29
C ARG A 29 -14.78 12.70 -5.06
N VAL A 30 -14.12 11.53 -5.02
CA VAL A 30 -14.14 10.60 -3.90
C VAL A 30 -12.80 10.68 -3.18
N ARG A 31 -12.81 10.80 -1.85
CA ARG A 31 -11.59 10.74 -1.05
C ARG A 31 -11.01 9.32 -1.10
N THR A 32 -9.75 9.21 -1.50
CA THR A 32 -9.02 7.93 -1.58
C THR A 32 -7.76 7.98 -0.72
N GLY A 33 -7.33 6.82 -0.23
CA GLY A 33 -6.08 6.64 0.49
C GLY A 33 -5.66 5.17 0.44
N ALA A 34 -4.44 4.86 0.85
CA ALA A 34 -3.90 3.51 0.86
C ALA A 34 -3.06 3.24 2.11
N ILE A 35 -3.08 1.99 2.57
CA ILE A 35 -2.19 1.44 3.60
C ILE A 35 -1.55 0.22 2.96
N LEU A 36 -0.22 0.14 3.00
CA LEU A 36 0.57 -0.85 2.27
C LEU A 36 1.41 -1.65 3.26
N ALA A 37 1.45 -2.96 3.10
CA ALA A 37 2.44 -3.83 3.72
C ALA A 37 3.61 -4.01 2.73
N VAL A 38 4.85 -3.88 3.22
CA VAL A 38 6.04 -3.96 2.37
C VAL A 38 6.50 -5.40 2.24
N ASP A 39 6.44 -5.94 1.03
CA ASP A 39 6.88 -7.30 0.69
C ASP A 39 8.24 -7.28 -0.03
N GLY A 40 9.29 -7.04 0.75
CA GLY A 40 10.67 -7.02 0.25
C GLY A 40 11.13 -5.67 -0.30
N ASN A 41 12.31 -5.68 -0.92
CA ASN A 41 12.98 -4.50 -1.46
C ASN A 41 13.54 -4.79 -2.86
N VAL A 42 12.94 -4.16 -3.88
CA VAL A 42 13.31 -4.30 -5.29
C VAL A 42 14.74 -3.82 -5.62
N LEU A 43 15.41 -3.13 -4.68
CA LEU A 43 16.82 -2.74 -4.80
C LEU A 43 17.79 -3.84 -4.35
N ASP A 44 17.37 -4.71 -3.41
CA ASP A 44 18.20 -5.75 -2.81
C ASP A 44 17.98 -7.10 -3.51
N GLU A 45 16.73 -7.41 -3.82
CA GLU A 45 16.32 -8.63 -4.50
C GLU A 45 15.49 -8.22 -5.73
N GLY A 46 15.87 -8.65 -6.93
CA GLY A 46 15.02 -8.47 -8.12
C GLY A 46 13.67 -9.17 -7.94
N GLU A 47 12.75 -9.02 -8.90
CA GLU A 47 11.42 -9.68 -8.86
C GLU A 47 11.54 -11.22 -8.97
N ASN A 48 11.96 -11.88 -7.90
CA ASN A 48 12.12 -13.33 -7.82
C ASN A 48 10.94 -13.93 -7.08
N MET A 49 9.99 -14.46 -7.84
CA MET A 49 8.73 -15.04 -7.36
C MET A 49 8.86 -16.54 -6.96
N ASN A 50 10.05 -17.00 -6.59
CA ASN A 50 10.35 -18.43 -6.46
C ASN A 50 9.95 -19.00 -5.08
N THR A 51 8.65 -19.29 -4.96
CA THR A 51 7.95 -20.40 -4.26
C THR A 51 8.32 -20.91 -2.86
N TYR A 52 9.22 -20.30 -2.09
CA TYR A 52 9.22 -20.44 -0.62
C TYR A 52 9.68 -19.14 0.03
N ASP A 53 8.76 -18.40 0.64
CA ASP A 53 9.08 -17.19 1.39
C ASP A 53 9.12 -17.49 2.91
N PRO A 54 10.31 -17.52 3.53
CA PRO A 54 10.44 -17.67 4.98
C PRO A 54 9.82 -16.50 5.76
N ARG A 55 9.49 -15.39 5.09
CA ARG A 55 8.83 -14.21 5.67
C ARG A 55 7.30 -14.25 5.56
N ALA A 56 6.71 -15.33 5.04
CA ALA A 56 5.27 -15.43 4.82
C ALA A 56 4.44 -15.14 6.09
N GLN A 57 4.89 -15.60 7.26
CA GLN A 57 4.19 -15.28 8.52
C GLN A 57 4.30 -13.79 8.89
N MET A 58 5.46 -13.18 8.71
CA MET A 58 5.66 -11.75 8.95
C MET A 58 4.80 -10.91 8.00
N MET A 59 4.68 -11.34 6.74
CA MET A 59 3.79 -10.71 5.76
C MET A 59 2.32 -10.84 6.18
N HIS A 60 1.89 -12.04 6.60
CA HIS A 60 0.53 -12.24 7.11
C HIS A 60 0.22 -11.33 8.30
N ASP A 61 1.15 -11.19 9.25
CA ASP A 61 0.99 -10.32 10.41
C ASP A 61 0.94 -8.85 10.00
N ALA A 62 1.80 -8.42 9.07
CA ALA A 62 1.81 -7.06 8.54
C ALA A 62 0.50 -6.71 7.82
N VAL A 63 -0.04 -7.63 7.02
CA VAL A 63 -1.35 -7.49 6.37
C VAL A 63 -2.47 -7.40 7.41
N ALA A 64 -2.47 -8.26 8.43
CA ALA A 64 -3.47 -8.24 9.49
C ALA A 64 -3.47 -6.90 10.24
N VAL A 65 -2.29 -6.37 10.57
CA VAL A 65 -2.14 -5.02 11.17
C VAL A 65 -2.63 -3.95 10.20
N GLY A 66 -2.26 -4.02 8.92
CA GLY A 66 -2.71 -3.07 7.89
C GLY A 66 -4.23 -3.02 7.75
N ILE A 67 -4.90 -4.18 7.78
CA ILE A 67 -6.37 -4.28 7.80
C ILE A 67 -6.94 -3.59 9.04
N GLY A 68 -6.36 -3.84 10.23
CA GLY A 68 -6.77 -3.18 11.46
C GLY A 68 -6.71 -1.66 11.37
N VAL A 69 -5.58 -1.12 10.88
CA VAL A 69 -5.40 0.32 10.67
C VAL A 69 -6.42 0.87 9.66
N ALA A 70 -6.68 0.14 8.57
CA ALA A 70 -7.67 0.55 7.57
C ALA A 70 -9.08 0.63 8.15
N LEU A 71 -9.51 -0.37 8.92
CA LEU A 71 -10.81 -0.37 9.59
C LEU A 71 -10.94 0.79 10.59
N THR A 72 -9.90 1.04 11.39
CA THR A 72 -9.87 2.19 12.31
C THR A 72 -9.96 3.51 11.55
N ALA A 73 -9.22 3.67 10.46
CA ALA A 73 -9.26 4.89 9.65
C ALA A 73 -10.65 5.14 9.07
N VAL A 74 -11.31 4.10 8.54
CA VAL A 74 -12.68 4.20 8.00
C VAL A 74 -13.68 4.54 9.11
N ALA A 75 -13.61 3.89 10.27
CA ALA A 75 -14.49 4.19 11.40
C ALA A 75 -14.33 5.65 11.87
N ASN A 76 -13.10 6.15 11.96
CA ASN A 76 -12.82 7.53 12.33
C ASN A 76 -13.34 8.53 11.29
N LEU A 77 -13.16 8.24 10.00
CA LEU A 77 -13.69 9.09 8.93
C LEU A 77 -15.21 9.12 8.92
N HIS A 78 -15.87 7.98 9.18
CA HIS A 78 -17.32 7.92 9.30
C HIS A 78 -17.83 8.74 10.50
N ALA A 79 -17.17 8.64 11.65
CA ALA A 79 -17.54 9.42 12.83
C ALA A 79 -17.43 10.94 12.61
N GLN A 80 -16.48 11.39 11.77
CA GLN A 80 -16.31 12.80 11.40
C GLN A 80 -17.32 13.28 10.34
N PHE A 81 -17.83 12.36 9.51
CA PHE A 81 -18.74 12.65 8.41
C PHE A 81 -19.84 11.57 8.34
N PRO A 82 -20.77 11.55 9.31
CA PRO A 82 -21.84 10.57 9.32
C PRO A 82 -22.68 10.75 8.06
N VAL A 83 -22.95 9.64 7.36
CA VAL A 83 -23.84 9.65 6.21
C VAL A 83 -25.25 9.91 6.74
N SER A 84 -25.84 11.02 6.31
CA SER A 84 -27.19 11.48 6.66
C SER A 84 -28.27 10.51 6.21
#